data_AF-A5WC22-F1
#
_entry.id   AF-A5WC22-F1
#
_cell.length_a   1.000
_cell.length_b   1.000
_cell.length_c   1.000
_cell.angle_alpha   90.00
_cell.angle_beta   90.00
_cell.angle_gamma   90.00
#
_symmetry.space_group_name_H-M   'P 1'
#
loop_
_entity.id
_entity.type
_entity.pdbx_description
1 polymer ?
#
loop_
_entity_poly.entity_id
_entity_poly.type
_entity_poly.pdbx_seq_one_letter_code
_entity_poly.pdbx_strand_id
1 'polypeptide(L)'
;MLPKNRLSKIAVLKVAPLKIASKAIIPLKTLAHRSVSSLRLSQLKSVASQLTPMAEQKSRPLNADEIAMAHSVFGADFDVSQVRLKTAWWVLKTYAVSPNGNIYFNPKDWIEDFSKQSLGKKSWLIHELTHVWQLQQGLKVVRGAMMNRRYDYRLAEGRPFFSYGIEQQARMVQDYFVRREQGKDCSAWQACIPFLQNQALGNSMVLQAQRQHQTQADAQVDKLSTQETNT
;
A
#
# COMPACT_ATOMS: atom_id res chain seq x y z
N MET A 1 39.14 -24.65 -26.12
CA MET A 1 38.06 -25.32 -26.89
C MET A 1 37.32 -26.26 -25.95
N LEU A 2 36.08 -25.94 -25.58
CA LEU A 2 35.22 -26.73 -24.70
C LEU A 2 34.06 -27.31 -25.52
N PRO A 3 33.62 -28.56 -25.27
CA PRO A 3 32.53 -29.19 -26.00
C PRO A 3 31.16 -28.65 -25.58
N LYS A 4 30.26 -28.65 -26.56
CA LYS A 4 28.92 -28.05 -26.54
C LYS A 4 27.94 -28.80 -25.65
N ASN A 5 27.08 -28.02 -24.98
CA ASN A 5 25.91 -28.40 -24.19
C ASN A 5 25.07 -29.54 -24.79
N ARG A 6 24.68 -30.50 -23.94
CA ARG A 6 23.60 -31.46 -24.19
C ARG A 6 22.39 -31.03 -23.35
N LEU A 7 21.46 -30.28 -23.96
CA LEU A 7 20.17 -29.92 -23.37
C LEU A 7 19.25 -31.15 -23.35
N SER A 8 18.74 -31.49 -22.17
CA SER A 8 17.65 -32.45 -21.98
C SER A 8 16.34 -31.85 -22.53
N LYS A 9 15.73 -32.59 -23.46
CA LYS A 9 14.41 -32.29 -24.04
C LYS A 9 13.34 -32.47 -22.96
N ILE A 10 12.70 -31.38 -22.53
CA ILE A 10 11.42 -31.43 -21.82
C ILE A 10 10.32 -31.39 -22.88
N ALA A 11 9.49 -32.43 -22.91
CA ALA A 11 8.31 -32.51 -23.75
C ALA A 11 7.29 -31.45 -23.31
N VAL A 12 7.01 -30.48 -24.18
CA VAL A 12 5.91 -29.53 -24.01
C VAL A 12 4.64 -30.23 -24.51
N LEU A 13 3.74 -30.58 -23.57
CA LEU A 13 2.37 -30.98 -23.87
C LEU A 13 1.67 -29.86 -24.64
N LYS A 14 1.32 -30.15 -25.89
CA LYS A 14 0.60 -29.25 -26.81
C LYS A 14 -0.86 -29.22 -26.37
N VAL A 15 -1.26 -28.20 -25.61
CA VAL A 15 -2.66 -27.96 -25.26
C VAL A 15 -3.39 -27.39 -26.47
N ALA A 16 -4.44 -28.08 -26.93
CA ALA A 16 -5.29 -27.61 -28.02
C ALA A 16 -6.03 -26.32 -27.62
N PRO A 17 -6.24 -25.37 -28.54
CA PRO A 17 -7.01 -24.17 -28.24
C PRO A 17 -8.50 -24.52 -28.02
N LEU A 18 -9.01 -24.15 -26.84
CA LEU A 18 -10.44 -24.17 -26.54
C LEU A 18 -11.16 -23.21 -27.51
N LYS A 19 -12.06 -23.75 -28.34
CA LYS A 19 -13.03 -22.95 -29.11
C LYS A 19 -14.04 -22.33 -28.14
N ILE A 20 -13.85 -21.06 -27.80
CA ILE A 20 -14.87 -20.28 -27.11
C ILE A 20 -15.88 -19.83 -28.17
N ALA A 21 -17.11 -20.33 -28.08
CA ALA A 21 -18.21 -19.87 -28.91
C ALA A 21 -18.51 -18.39 -28.58
N SER A 22 -18.22 -17.49 -29.51
CA SER A 22 -18.64 -16.08 -29.46
C SER A 22 -20.16 -16.00 -29.50
N LYS A 23 -20.81 -15.84 -28.34
CA LYS A 23 -22.19 -15.35 -28.28
C LYS A 23 -22.21 -13.86 -28.62
N ALA A 24 -22.59 -13.60 -29.86
CA ALA A 24 -23.26 -12.43 -30.40
C ALA A 24 -22.98 -11.07 -29.72
N ILE A 25 -21.97 -10.36 -30.22
CA ILE A 25 -21.94 -8.90 -30.22
C ILE A 25 -22.87 -8.47 -31.36
N ILE A 26 -24.01 -7.86 -31.04
CA ILE A 26 -24.92 -7.27 -32.02
C ILE A 26 -24.23 -6.03 -32.60
N PRO A 27 -24.01 -5.94 -33.93
CA PRO A 27 -23.44 -4.73 -34.51
C PRO A 27 -24.48 -3.59 -34.50
N LEU A 28 -24.14 -2.48 -33.84
CA LEU A 28 -24.81 -1.19 -34.05
C LEU A 28 -24.51 -0.72 -35.48
N LYS A 29 -25.36 -1.08 -36.45
CA LYS A 29 -25.55 -0.38 -37.73
C LYS A 29 -26.68 -1.04 -38.51
N THR A 30 -27.93 -0.73 -38.14
CA THR A 30 -29.11 -0.62 -39.01
C THR A 30 -30.33 -0.38 -38.12
N LEU A 31 -30.68 0.89 -37.90
CA LEU A 31 -31.98 1.31 -37.39
C LEU A 31 -32.59 2.24 -38.44
N ALA A 32 -33.18 1.62 -39.46
CA ALA A 32 -34.14 2.28 -40.33
C ALA A 32 -35.45 1.49 -40.23
N HIS A 33 -36.50 2.19 -39.83
CA HIS A 33 -37.90 1.77 -39.78
C HIS A 33 -38.22 0.49 -39.00
N ARG A 34 -38.40 0.64 -37.68
CA ARG A 34 -39.42 -0.14 -36.95
C ARG A 34 -39.92 0.63 -35.73
N SER A 35 -41.24 0.76 -35.66
CA SER A 35 -42.00 1.50 -34.66
C SER A 35 -41.60 1.13 -33.22
N VAL A 36 -41.18 2.13 -32.44
CA VAL A 36 -40.89 1.99 -31.01
C VAL A 36 -42.21 2.20 -30.26
N SER A 37 -43.06 1.17 -30.20
CA SER A 37 -44.32 1.24 -29.46
C SER A 37 -44.72 -0.13 -28.92
N SER A 38 -43.94 -0.73 -28.01
CA SER A 38 -44.45 -1.74 -27.06
C SER A 38 -43.44 -2.31 -26.04
N LEU A 39 -42.31 -1.66 -25.73
CA LEU A 39 -41.53 -2.11 -24.57
C LEU A 39 -42.23 -1.62 -23.29
N ARG A 40 -42.91 -2.54 -22.60
CA ARG A 40 -43.54 -2.24 -21.31
C ARG A 40 -42.47 -1.77 -20.33
N LEU A 41 -42.75 -0.69 -19.59
CA LEU A 41 -41.91 -0.16 -18.51
C LEU A 41 -41.49 -1.25 -17.48
N SER A 42 -42.27 -2.33 -17.36
CA SER A 42 -41.96 -3.48 -16.50
C SER A 42 -40.79 -4.33 -16.99
N GLN A 43 -40.55 -4.42 -18.29
CA GLN A 43 -39.44 -5.19 -18.86
C GLN A 43 -38.09 -4.46 -18.72
N LEU A 44 -38.08 -3.12 -18.80
CA LEU A 44 -36.88 -2.32 -18.53
C LEU A 44 -36.44 -2.38 -17.05
N LYS A 45 -37.41 -2.44 -16.11
CA LYS A 45 -37.12 -2.65 -14.68
C LYS A 45 -36.53 -4.04 -14.41
N SER A 46 -36.96 -5.06 -15.18
CA SER A 46 -36.50 -6.44 -15.01
C SER A 46 -35.06 -6.67 -15.49
N VAL A 47 -34.61 -5.97 -16.54
CA VAL A 47 -33.22 -6.07 -17.02
C VAL A 47 -32.27 -5.28 -16.12
N ALA A 48 -32.70 -4.12 -15.60
CA ALA A 48 -31.93 -3.33 -14.64
C ALA A 48 -31.73 -4.05 -13.29
N SER A 49 -32.70 -4.87 -12.87
CA SER A 49 -32.65 -5.66 -11.63
C SER A 49 -31.74 -6.90 -11.70
N GLN A 50 -31.34 -7.33 -12.91
CA GLN A 50 -30.43 -8.46 -13.12
C GLN A 50 -28.95 -8.07 -13.17
N LEU A 51 -28.64 -6.78 -13.08
CA LEU A 51 -27.27 -6.32 -12.82
C LEU A 51 -27.03 -6.54 -11.33
N THR A 52 -26.17 -7.52 -11.01
CA THR A 52 -25.47 -7.76 -9.73
C THR A 52 -25.91 -6.88 -8.56
N PRO A 53 -26.25 -7.43 -7.36
CA PRO A 53 -26.46 -6.61 -6.18
C PRO A 53 -25.28 -5.66 -6.10
N MET A 54 -25.52 -4.35 -6.24
CA MET A 54 -24.47 -3.37 -6.09
C MET A 54 -24.02 -3.54 -4.64
N ALA A 55 -22.91 -4.27 -4.47
CA ALA A 55 -22.39 -4.56 -3.15
C ALA A 55 -22.32 -3.23 -2.40
N GLU A 56 -22.90 -3.22 -1.21
CA GLU A 56 -23.11 -2.03 -0.40
C GLU A 56 -21.85 -1.17 -0.40
N GLN A 57 -21.98 0.08 -0.85
CA GLN A 57 -20.85 0.99 -0.90
C GLN A 57 -20.52 1.43 0.52
N LYS A 58 -19.45 0.88 1.08
CA LYS A 58 -18.92 1.26 2.39
C LYS A 58 -17.85 2.33 2.24
N SER A 59 -17.79 3.23 3.22
CA SER A 59 -16.76 4.25 3.36
C SER A 59 -16.55 4.56 4.83
N ARG A 60 -15.30 4.47 5.31
CA ARG A 60 -14.94 4.85 6.69
C ARG A 60 -13.58 5.55 6.75
N PRO A 61 -13.33 6.42 7.75
CA PRO A 61 -11.97 6.86 8.06
C PRO A 61 -11.13 5.71 8.63
N LEU A 62 -9.83 5.94 8.76
CA LEU A 62 -8.99 5.08 9.61
C LEU A 62 -9.44 5.22 11.07
N ASN A 63 -9.43 4.12 11.80
CA ASN A 63 -9.64 4.15 13.25
C ASN A 63 -8.34 4.53 13.99
N ALA A 64 -8.42 4.76 15.31
CA ALA A 64 -7.28 5.21 16.10
C ALA A 64 -6.08 4.24 16.04
N ASP A 65 -6.33 2.92 16.08
CA ASP A 65 -5.29 1.90 16.05
C ASP A 65 -4.63 1.80 14.65
N GLU A 66 -5.41 1.99 13.59
CA GLU A 66 -4.91 2.07 12.21
C GLU A 66 -4.09 3.34 11.97
N ILE A 67 -4.48 4.47 12.56
CA ILE A 67 -3.72 5.73 12.54
C ILE A 67 -2.39 5.54 13.28
N ALA A 68 -2.41 4.98 14.49
CA ALA A 68 -1.20 4.69 15.25
C ALA A 68 -0.27 3.74 14.49
N MET A 69 -0.83 2.71 13.85
CA MET A 69 -0.07 1.79 12.99
C MET A 69 0.57 2.53 11.80
N ALA A 70 -0.16 3.42 11.14
CA ALA A 70 0.37 4.23 10.04
C ALA A 70 1.51 5.15 10.54
N HIS A 71 1.29 5.91 11.62
CA HIS A 71 2.29 6.81 12.18
C HIS A 71 3.52 6.10 12.70
N SER A 72 3.40 4.85 13.17
CA SER A 72 4.55 4.03 13.53
C SER A 72 5.49 3.74 12.34
N VAL A 73 5.01 3.85 11.09
CA VAL A 73 5.79 3.60 9.88
C VAL A 73 6.17 4.91 9.21
N PHE A 74 5.19 5.77 8.93
CA PHE A 74 5.40 6.98 8.11
C PHE A 74 5.83 8.20 8.94
N GLY A 75 5.71 8.13 10.27
CA GLY A 75 5.95 9.25 11.17
C GLY A 75 4.69 10.06 11.42
N ALA A 76 4.75 10.95 12.41
CA ALA A 76 3.61 11.76 12.86
C ALA A 76 3.15 12.78 11.81
N ASP A 77 4.05 13.24 10.93
CA ASP A 77 3.75 14.25 9.90
C ASP A 77 2.93 13.67 8.72
N PHE A 78 2.72 12.36 8.68
CA PHE A 78 1.88 11.75 7.65
C PHE A 78 0.40 12.04 7.93
N ASP A 79 -0.19 12.91 7.10
CA ASP A 79 -1.60 13.29 7.23
C ASP A 79 -2.53 12.16 6.74
N VAL A 80 -3.15 11.46 7.67
CA VAL A 80 -4.15 10.43 7.40
C VAL A 80 -5.58 10.91 7.62
N SER A 81 -5.78 12.18 8.00
CA SER A 81 -7.09 12.72 8.43
C SER A 81 -8.15 12.64 7.33
N GLN A 82 -7.74 12.84 6.07
CA GLN A 82 -8.62 12.80 4.91
C GLN A 82 -8.68 11.44 4.22
N VAL A 83 -7.90 10.46 4.69
CA VAL A 83 -7.87 9.13 4.11
C VAL A 83 -9.15 8.38 4.49
N ARG A 84 -9.82 7.84 3.47
CA ARG A 84 -11.00 6.97 3.62
C ARG A 84 -10.72 5.63 3.00
N LEU A 85 -11.12 4.57 3.70
CA LEU A 85 -11.22 3.22 3.14
C LEU A 85 -12.60 3.07 2.53
N LYS A 86 -12.67 2.67 1.26
CA LYS A 86 -13.89 2.59 0.47
C LYS A 86 -14.02 1.24 -0.22
N THR A 87 -15.23 0.80 -0.50
CA THR A 87 -15.47 -0.36 -1.39
C THR A 87 -15.76 0.11 -2.81
N ALA A 88 -15.23 -0.62 -3.80
CA ALA A 88 -15.42 -0.34 -5.21
C ALA A 88 -15.60 -1.64 -6.00
N TRP A 89 -16.72 -1.78 -6.71
CA TRP A 89 -17.03 -2.99 -7.48
C TRP A 89 -16.06 -3.23 -8.65
N TRP A 90 -15.40 -2.19 -9.15
CA TRP A 90 -14.39 -2.25 -10.22
C TRP A 90 -13.00 -2.66 -9.73
N VAL A 91 -12.79 -2.77 -8.41
CA VAL A 91 -11.52 -3.28 -7.85
C VAL A 91 -11.59 -4.80 -7.86
N LEU A 92 -10.57 -5.45 -8.41
CA LEU A 92 -10.49 -6.91 -8.43
C LEU A 92 -10.32 -7.48 -7.01
N LYS A 93 -10.81 -8.69 -6.76
CA LYS A 93 -10.62 -9.38 -5.47
C LYS A 93 -9.11 -9.51 -5.18
N THR A 94 -8.72 -9.29 -3.93
CA THR A 94 -7.35 -9.22 -3.42
C THR A 94 -6.51 -8.05 -3.96
N TYR A 95 -7.15 -7.06 -4.56
CA TYR A 95 -6.50 -5.81 -4.98
C TYR A 95 -7.07 -4.62 -4.21
N ALA A 96 -6.26 -3.59 -4.08
CA ALA A 96 -6.69 -2.26 -3.69
C ALA A 96 -6.02 -1.22 -4.59
N VAL A 97 -6.62 -0.03 -4.63
CA VAL A 97 -6.24 1.07 -5.50
C VAL A 97 -6.34 2.36 -4.70
N SER A 98 -5.28 3.19 -4.76
CA SER A 98 -5.21 4.45 -4.02
C SER A 98 -4.95 5.65 -4.95
N PRO A 99 -5.92 6.08 -5.80
CA PRO A 99 -5.67 7.03 -6.89
C PRO A 99 -5.73 8.51 -6.46
N ASN A 100 -6.32 8.82 -5.31
CA ASN A 100 -6.69 10.19 -4.92
C ASN A 100 -6.62 10.41 -3.39
N GLY A 101 -5.73 9.71 -2.72
CA GLY A 101 -5.60 9.75 -1.25
C GLY A 101 -6.65 8.92 -0.49
N ASN A 102 -7.66 8.37 -1.17
CA ASN A 102 -8.53 7.33 -0.60
C ASN A 102 -8.07 5.95 -1.06
N ILE A 103 -8.37 4.93 -0.27
CA ILE A 103 -8.02 3.53 -0.58
C ILE A 103 -9.30 2.78 -0.93
N TYR A 104 -9.34 2.16 -2.12
CA TYR A 104 -10.49 1.43 -2.62
C TYR A 104 -10.21 -0.07 -2.63
N PHE A 105 -11.02 -0.83 -1.89
CA PHE A 105 -10.97 -2.29 -1.81
C PHE A 105 -12.11 -2.92 -2.61
N ASN A 106 -11.95 -4.18 -3.01
CA ASN A 106 -13.10 -4.99 -3.43
C ASN A 106 -14.07 -5.16 -2.24
N PRO A 107 -15.41 -5.09 -2.45
CA PRO A 107 -16.38 -5.30 -1.38
C PRO A 107 -16.21 -6.63 -0.61
N LYS A 108 -15.71 -7.68 -1.26
CA LYS A 108 -15.45 -8.99 -0.65
C LYS A 108 -14.20 -9.01 0.24
N ASP A 109 -13.33 -8.02 0.12
CA ASP A 109 -12.11 -7.87 0.90
C ASP A 109 -12.24 -6.75 1.96
N TRP A 110 -13.46 -6.26 2.22
CA TRP A 110 -13.72 -5.25 3.22
C TRP A 110 -13.34 -5.73 4.62
N ILE A 111 -12.65 -4.88 5.37
CA ILE A 111 -12.18 -5.14 6.73
C ILE A 111 -12.56 -3.94 7.60
N GLU A 112 -13.32 -4.21 8.67
CA GLU A 112 -13.80 -3.16 9.59
C GLU A 112 -12.66 -2.56 10.42
N ASP A 113 -11.63 -3.35 10.72
CA ASP A 113 -10.47 -2.92 11.49
C ASP A 113 -9.24 -3.74 11.10
N PHE A 114 -8.30 -3.12 10.37
CA PHE A 114 -7.06 -3.75 9.92
C PHE A 114 -6.08 -3.99 11.07
N SER A 115 -6.12 -3.17 12.13
CA SER A 115 -5.19 -3.27 13.27
C SER A 115 -5.37 -4.58 14.06
N LYS A 116 -6.54 -5.22 13.95
CA LYS A 116 -6.89 -6.49 14.60
C LYS A 116 -6.70 -7.71 13.70
N GLN A 117 -6.25 -7.52 12.45
CA GLN A 117 -6.10 -8.61 11.49
C GLN A 117 -4.71 -9.26 11.54
N SER A 118 -4.52 -10.30 10.74
CA SER A 118 -3.23 -10.92 10.53
C SER A 118 -2.19 -9.92 10.00
N LEU A 119 -0.91 -10.21 10.24
CA LEU A 119 0.20 -9.38 9.77
C LEU A 119 0.15 -9.13 8.25
N GLY A 120 -0.32 -10.10 7.47
CA GLY A 120 -0.50 -9.95 6.02
C GLY A 120 -1.55 -8.90 5.65
N LYS A 121 -2.64 -8.78 6.41
CA LYS A 121 -3.66 -7.74 6.18
C LYS A 121 -3.21 -6.37 6.69
N LYS A 122 -2.55 -6.32 7.85
CA LYS A 122 -1.92 -5.09 8.34
C LYS A 122 -0.93 -4.52 7.32
N SER A 123 -0.03 -5.38 6.82
CA SER A 123 0.98 -4.97 5.84
C SER A 123 0.37 -4.57 4.50
N TRP A 124 -0.75 -5.18 4.11
CA TRP A 124 -1.50 -4.75 2.94
C TRP A 124 -2.04 -3.31 3.09
N LEU A 125 -2.58 -2.94 4.26
CA LEU A 125 -2.97 -1.55 4.49
C LEU A 125 -1.77 -0.60 4.44
N ILE A 126 -0.63 -0.98 5.02
CA ILE A 126 0.62 -0.18 4.95
C ILE A 126 1.10 0.01 3.50
N HIS A 127 0.97 -1.02 2.66
CA HIS A 127 1.26 -0.91 1.22
C HIS A 127 0.40 0.19 0.57
N GLU A 128 -0.92 0.13 0.77
CA GLU A 128 -1.84 1.10 0.18
C GLU A 128 -1.66 2.51 0.74
N LEU A 129 -1.34 2.64 2.02
CA LEU A 129 -0.99 3.93 2.64
C LEU A 129 0.31 4.51 2.08
N THR A 130 1.24 3.67 1.61
CA THR A 130 2.43 4.17 0.92
C THR A 130 2.06 4.91 -0.36
N HIS A 131 1.04 4.47 -1.09
CA HIS A 131 0.54 5.19 -2.25
C HIS A 131 -0.10 6.53 -1.89
N VAL A 132 -0.82 6.59 -0.75
CA VAL A 132 -1.35 7.86 -0.23
C VAL A 132 -0.20 8.81 0.13
N TRP A 133 0.81 8.32 0.84
CA TRP A 133 2.01 9.10 1.16
C TRP A 133 2.70 9.60 -0.11
N GLN A 134 2.88 8.75 -1.13
CA GLN A 134 3.47 9.13 -2.42
C GLN A 134 2.70 10.29 -3.09
N LEU A 135 1.35 10.23 -3.07
CA LEU A 135 0.52 11.32 -3.59
C LEU A 135 0.74 12.64 -2.84
N GLN A 136 0.90 12.59 -1.52
CA GLN A 136 1.19 13.79 -0.71
C GLN A 136 2.58 14.37 -1.00
N GLN A 137 3.54 13.54 -1.43
CA GLN A 137 4.85 13.99 -1.91
C GLN A 137 4.82 14.54 -3.35
N GLY A 138 3.65 14.60 -3.99
CA GLY A 138 3.51 15.04 -5.38
C GLY A 138 3.89 13.98 -6.43
N LEU A 139 4.12 12.72 -6.02
CA LEU A 139 4.42 11.64 -6.95
C LEU A 139 3.14 11.21 -7.69
N LYS A 140 3.21 11.18 -9.02
CA LYS A 140 2.09 10.69 -9.85
C LYS A 140 1.94 9.18 -9.68
N VAL A 141 0.96 8.74 -8.91
CA VAL A 141 0.51 7.35 -8.90
C VAL A 141 -0.24 7.09 -10.20
N VAL A 142 0.48 6.74 -11.27
CA VAL A 142 -0.11 6.55 -12.60
C VAL A 142 -1.03 5.33 -12.58
N ARG A 143 -2.30 5.54 -12.93
CA ARG A 143 -3.38 4.54 -12.99
C ARG A 143 -3.02 3.26 -13.79
N GLY A 144 -2.03 3.33 -14.69
CA GLY A 144 -1.52 2.20 -15.48
C GLY A 144 -0.42 1.37 -14.80
N ALA A 145 0.31 1.92 -13.82
CA ALA A 145 1.38 1.20 -13.11
C ALA A 145 0.81 0.08 -12.20
N MET A 146 -0.41 0.25 -11.69
CA MET A 146 -1.11 -0.77 -10.91
C MET A 146 -1.51 -2.01 -11.73
N MET A 147 -1.48 -1.95 -13.07
CA MET A 147 -1.86 -3.07 -13.95
C MET A 147 -0.65 -3.85 -14.52
N ASN A 148 0.56 -3.30 -14.45
CA ASN A 148 1.80 -3.96 -14.90
C ASN A 148 2.82 -3.98 -13.74
N ARG A 149 2.47 -4.72 -12.69
CA ARG A 149 3.15 -4.66 -11.39
C ARG A 149 4.41 -5.54 -11.41
N ARG A 150 5.59 -4.93 -11.53
CA ARG A 150 6.84 -5.59 -11.11
C ARG A 150 7.04 -5.33 -9.62
N TYR A 151 6.58 -6.27 -8.81
CA TYR A 151 6.75 -6.23 -7.35
C TYR A 151 8.17 -6.60 -6.92
N ASP A 152 8.86 -7.40 -7.73
CA ASP A 152 10.20 -7.86 -7.40
C ASP A 152 11.18 -6.70 -7.45
N TYR A 153 11.91 -6.53 -6.37
CA TYR A 153 13.00 -5.58 -6.25
C TYR A 153 14.15 -6.26 -5.50
N ARG A 154 15.36 -5.73 -5.70
CA ARG A 154 16.52 -6.08 -4.89
C ARG A 154 16.99 -4.80 -4.22
N LEU A 155 17.11 -4.83 -2.89
CA LEU A 155 17.83 -3.78 -2.18
C LEU A 155 19.27 -3.79 -2.69
N ALA A 156 19.65 -2.68 -3.33
CA ALA A 156 21.01 -2.43 -3.74
C ALA A 156 21.57 -1.31 -2.85
N GLU A 157 22.78 -1.53 -2.33
CA GLU A 157 23.49 -0.55 -1.53
C GLU A 157 23.68 0.75 -2.31
N GLY A 158 23.46 1.88 -1.66
CA GLY A 158 23.54 3.22 -2.27
C GLY A 158 22.44 3.56 -3.28
N ARG A 159 21.55 2.62 -3.63
CA ARG A 159 20.45 2.92 -4.55
C ARG A 159 19.35 3.75 -3.84
N PRO A 160 19.05 4.98 -4.30
CA PRO A 160 18.05 5.83 -3.65
C PRO A 160 16.63 5.27 -3.75
N PHE A 161 15.82 5.47 -2.72
CA PHE A 161 14.41 5.03 -2.67
C PHE A 161 13.58 5.48 -3.87
N PHE A 162 13.70 6.74 -4.28
CA PHE A 162 12.93 7.28 -5.41
C PHE A 162 13.38 6.76 -6.79
N SER A 163 14.48 6.01 -6.87
CA SER A 163 14.92 5.33 -8.10
C SER A 163 14.23 3.98 -8.32
N TYR A 164 13.49 3.47 -7.33
CA TYR A 164 12.65 2.28 -7.46
C TYR A 164 11.29 2.66 -8.05
N GLY A 165 10.63 1.72 -8.72
CA GLY A 165 9.27 1.93 -9.22
C GLY A 165 8.27 2.17 -8.07
N ILE A 166 7.17 2.87 -8.35
CA ILE A 166 6.14 3.24 -7.34
C ILE A 166 5.63 2.03 -6.55
N GLU A 167 5.39 0.90 -7.22
CA GLU A 167 4.97 -0.37 -6.58
C GLU A 167 6.11 -1.03 -5.78
N GLN A 168 7.35 -0.89 -6.24
CA GLN A 168 8.52 -1.40 -5.52
C GLN A 168 8.75 -0.60 -4.24
N GLN A 169 8.59 0.72 -4.28
CA GLN A 169 8.62 1.59 -3.11
C GLN A 169 7.57 1.18 -2.08
N ALA A 170 6.31 0.97 -2.50
CA ALA A 170 5.26 0.45 -1.62
C ALA A 170 5.60 -0.92 -1.04
N ARG A 171 6.14 -1.82 -1.87
CA ARG A 171 6.60 -3.13 -1.41
C ARG A 171 7.76 -3.06 -0.42
N MET A 172 8.70 -2.12 -0.60
CA MET A 172 9.80 -1.89 0.34
C MET A 172 9.28 -1.49 1.72
N VAL A 173 8.32 -0.56 1.78
CA VAL A 173 7.71 -0.12 3.05
C VAL A 173 6.92 -1.25 3.70
N GLN A 174 6.17 -2.03 2.90
CA GLN A 174 5.47 -3.22 3.36
C GLN A 174 6.42 -4.28 3.96
N ASP A 175 7.53 -4.58 3.26
CA ASP A 175 8.52 -5.55 3.72
C ASP A 175 9.25 -5.06 4.98
N TYR A 176 9.55 -3.75 5.07
CA TYR A 176 10.06 -3.12 6.30
C TYR A 176 9.12 -3.39 7.48
N PHE A 177 7.83 -3.08 7.32
CA PHE A 177 6.83 -3.27 8.37
C PHE A 177 6.76 -4.73 8.82
N VAL A 178 6.63 -5.67 7.88
CA VAL A 178 6.57 -7.12 8.21
C VAL A 178 7.82 -7.58 8.95
N ARG A 179 9.01 -7.14 8.52
CA ARG A 179 10.27 -7.51 9.18
C ARG A 179 10.35 -6.96 10.59
N ARG A 180 9.97 -5.69 10.79
CA ARG A 180 9.94 -5.05 12.10
C ARG A 180 9.01 -5.78 13.07
N GLU A 181 7.78 -6.06 12.65
CA GLU A 181 6.79 -6.78 13.49
C GLU A 181 7.23 -8.23 13.80
N GLN A 182 8.14 -8.80 13.01
CA GLN A 182 8.74 -10.12 13.25
C GLN A 182 10.05 -10.06 14.06
N GLY A 183 10.48 -8.88 14.52
CA GLY A 183 11.75 -8.71 15.23
C GLY A 183 12.99 -9.00 14.37
N LYS A 184 12.86 -8.91 13.04
CA LYS A 184 13.98 -9.13 12.10
C LYS A 184 14.72 -7.83 11.84
N ASP A 185 16.01 -7.96 11.52
CA ASP A 185 16.83 -6.81 11.12
C ASP A 185 16.19 -6.05 9.94
N CYS A 186 16.06 -4.74 10.10
CA CYS A 186 15.46 -3.82 9.14
C CYS A 186 16.38 -2.62 8.81
N SER A 187 17.64 -2.66 9.25
CA SER A 187 18.64 -1.60 9.06
C SER A 187 18.76 -1.14 7.60
N ALA A 188 18.81 -2.08 6.66
CA ALA A 188 18.89 -1.78 5.23
C ALA A 188 17.68 -1.00 4.68
N TRP A 189 16.48 -1.23 5.24
CA TRP A 189 15.28 -0.48 4.86
C TRP A 189 15.25 0.90 5.53
N GLN A 190 15.61 0.96 6.81
CA GLN A 190 15.73 2.23 7.55
C GLN A 190 16.75 3.16 6.89
N ALA A 191 17.85 2.61 6.39
CA ALA A 191 18.88 3.35 5.66
C ALA A 191 18.47 3.75 4.23
N CYS A 192 17.39 3.21 3.67
CA CYS A 192 16.96 3.52 2.30
C CYS A 192 15.72 4.41 2.27
N ILE A 193 14.74 4.19 3.15
CA ILE A 193 13.44 4.86 3.13
C ILE A 193 13.54 6.22 3.83
N PRO A 194 13.23 7.34 3.15
CA PRO A 194 13.58 8.69 3.61
C PRO A 194 12.88 9.09 4.92
N PHE A 195 11.59 8.80 5.08
CA PHE A 195 10.86 9.15 6.30
C PHE A 195 11.27 8.29 7.51
N LEU A 196 11.90 7.13 7.31
CA LEU A 196 12.47 6.34 8.41
C LEU A 196 13.83 6.91 8.86
N GLN A 197 14.64 7.41 7.93
CA GLN A 197 15.91 8.09 8.26
C GLN A 197 15.65 9.34 9.10
N ASN A 198 14.68 10.15 8.72
CA ASN A 198 14.33 11.39 9.43
C ASN A 198 13.90 11.11 10.88
N GLN A 199 13.16 10.02 11.11
CA GLN A 199 12.78 9.58 12.45
C GLN A 199 13.99 9.12 13.28
N ALA A 200 14.92 8.35 12.68
CA ALA A 200 16.12 7.89 13.37
C ALA A 200 17.03 9.07 13.78
N LEU A 201 17.19 10.06 12.90
CA LEU A 201 17.94 11.30 13.19
C LEU A 201 17.27 12.13 14.29
N GLY A 202 15.95 12.32 14.21
CA GLY A 202 15.17 13.03 15.22
C GLY A 202 15.32 12.40 16.61
N ASN A 203 15.17 11.07 16.69
CA ASN A 203 15.32 10.34 17.95
C ASN A 203 16.75 10.42 18.51
N SER A 204 17.77 10.36 17.64
CA SER A 204 19.18 10.49 18.05
C SER A 204 19.47 11.87 18.65
N MET A 205 18.97 12.94 18.03
CA MET A 205 19.14 14.31 18.53
C MET A 205 18.46 14.54 19.88
N VAL A 206 17.22 14.03 20.04
CA VAL A 206 16.49 14.12 21.33
C VAL A 206 17.25 13.38 22.44
N LEU A 207 17.76 12.18 22.16
CA LEU A 207 18.54 11.40 23.14
C LEU A 207 19.89 12.06 23.48
N GLN A 208 20.52 12.77 22.53
CA GLN A 208 21.72 13.56 22.80
C GLN A 208 21.42 14.78 23.68
N ALA A 209 20.34 15.51 23.38
CA ALA A 209 19.90 16.66 24.18
C ALA A 209 19.54 16.25 25.62
N GLN A 210 18.82 15.14 25.80
CA GLN A 210 18.48 14.60 27.13
C GLN A 210 19.73 14.21 27.93
N ARG A 211 20.72 13.57 27.28
CA ARG A 211 22.00 13.24 27.93
C ARG A 211 22.78 14.49 28.35
N GLN A 212 22.79 15.53 27.51
CA GLN A 212 23.46 16.80 27.83
C GLN A 212 22.82 17.49 29.04
N HIS A 213 21.49 17.54 29.10
CA HIS A 213 20.77 18.10 30.25
C HIS A 213 21.02 17.31 31.54
N GLN A 214 21.07 15.97 31.47
CA GLN A 214 21.39 15.13 32.64
C GLN A 214 22.83 15.40 33.12
N THR A 215 23.82 15.42 32.22
CA THR A 215 25.21 15.70 32.60
C THR A 215 25.41 17.09 33.20
N GLN A 216 24.63 18.09 32.77
CA GLN A 216 24.68 19.44 33.35
C GLN A 216 24.04 19.50 34.74
N ALA A 217 22.93 18.77 34.95
CA ALA A 217 22.30 18.66 36.25
C ALA A 217 23.22 17.96 37.27
N ASP A 218 23.86 16.87 36.88
CA ASP A 218 24.78 16.12 37.75
C ASP A 218 26.02 16.97 38.11
N ALA A 219 26.58 17.72 37.15
CA ALA A 219 27.71 18.62 37.39
C ALA A 219 27.36 19.83 38.29
N GLN A 220 26.10 20.25 38.33
CA GLN A 220 25.61 21.30 39.22
C GLN A 220 25.50 20.78 40.67
N VAL A 221 25.02 19.55 40.85
CA VAL A 221 24.91 18.89 42.16
C VAL A 221 26.29 18.63 42.78
N ASP A 222 27.26 18.18 41.99
CA ASP A 222 28.63 17.99 42.47
C ASP A 222 29.28 19.31 42.94
N LYS A 223 29.03 20.42 42.23
CA LYS A 223 29.50 21.76 42.64
C LYS A 223 28.88 22.26 43.94
N LEU A 224 27.60 21.98 44.16
CA LEU A 224 26.90 22.32 45.41
C LEU A 224 27.43 21.48 46.59
N SER A 225 27.69 20.19 46.36
CA SER A 225 28.27 19.30 47.38
C SER A 225 29.71 19.65 47.76
N THR A 226 30.53 20.15 46.81
CA THR A 226 31.91 20.60 47.13
C THR A 226 31.97 21.94 47.86
N GLN A 227 30.89 22.74 47.83
CA GLN A 227 30.82 23.99 48.59
C GLN A 227 30.41 23.76 50.06
N GLU A 228 29.60 22.73 50.35
CA GLU A 228 29.16 22.43 51.72
C GLU A 228 30.23 21.74 52.59
N THR A 229 31.28 21.16 51.99
CA THR A 229 32.33 20.42 52.72
C THR A 229 33.54 21.27 53.11
N ASN A 230 33.57 22.55 52.74
CA ASN A 230 34.67 23.49 53.01
C ASN A 230 34.31 24.60 54.03
N THR A 231 33.27 24.42 54.84
CA THR A 231 32.88 25.34 55.93
C THR A 231 33.01 24.64 57.28
#